data_AF-A0A7C2WUD4-F1
#
_entry.id   AF-A0A7C2WUD4-F1
#
_cell.length_a   1.000
_cell.length_b   1.000
_cell.length_c   1.000
_cell.angle_alpha   90.00
_cell.angle_beta   90.00
_cell.angle_gamma   90.00
#
_symmetry.space_group_name_H-M   'P 1'
#
loop_
_entity.id
_entity.type
_entity.pdbx_description
1 polymer ?
#
loop_
_entity_poly.entity_id
_entity_poly.type
_entity_poly.pdbx_seq_one_letter_code
_entity_poly.pdbx_strand_id
1 'polypeptide(L)'
;MEQRSGACREVGINTKREMRHTMASRNEKKRRNVVRFGCVHDNATRRFVRAGILVTVVLGLLVTWGSPAWSKVYIDINAPAFQRFPIAVQDFKALDENGDPKEGGEWFADEMGRMLDITGFFRVIERSAFLEDATTAGITAPEIRFGDWLSIGVDFLVKGGLEIEDGRLSVEFRLFDVVRGALITGKRYLGRPEDKKTMVMKFAEEVMLALTGERGVFNTRIAFVGKKDNESELIMIDYDGSGWTRLTDYG
;
A
#
# COMPACT_ATOMS: atom_id res chain seq x y z
N MET A 1 15.78 -42.41 -51.45
CA MET A 1 14.80 -41.38 -51.89
C MET A 1 14.77 -40.32 -50.80
N GLU A 2 15.72 -39.40 -50.70
CA GLU A 2 16.24 -38.44 -51.69
C GLU A 2 15.34 -37.19 -51.87
N GLN A 3 15.92 -36.03 -51.48
CA GLN A 3 15.63 -34.64 -51.90
C GLN A 3 14.38 -33.96 -51.30
N ARG A 4 14.33 -32.65 -50.99
CA ARG A 4 15.22 -31.45 -51.10
C ARG A 4 14.59 -30.35 -50.20
N SER A 5 15.34 -29.60 -49.39
CA SER A 5 16.04 -28.34 -49.73
C SER A 5 15.14 -27.23 -50.29
N GLY A 6 15.14 -26.06 -49.64
CA GLY A 6 14.49 -24.85 -50.14
C GLY A 6 14.56 -23.64 -49.20
N ALA A 7 15.76 -23.29 -48.73
CA ALA A 7 16.01 -21.97 -48.14
C ALA A 7 15.94 -20.90 -49.25
N CYS A 8 15.25 -19.78 -49.02
CA CYS A 8 15.27 -18.61 -49.88
C CYS A 8 16.02 -17.47 -49.19
N ARG A 9 16.90 -16.81 -49.95
CA ARG A 9 17.95 -15.88 -49.55
C ARG A 9 17.72 -14.54 -50.27
N GLU A 10 17.99 -13.44 -49.55
CA GLU A 10 18.42 -12.09 -50.01
C GLU A 10 17.62 -11.31 -51.08
N VAL A 11 17.49 -9.98 -50.88
CA VAL A 11 18.34 -8.92 -51.48
C VAL A 11 17.78 -7.53 -51.08
N GLY A 12 18.68 -6.56 -50.82
CA GLY A 12 18.41 -5.14 -50.48
C GLY A 12 17.61 -4.37 -51.54
N ILE A 13 17.37 -3.07 -51.37
CA ILE A 13 18.19 -1.99 -51.98
C ILE A 13 17.94 -0.67 -51.23
N ASN A 14 19.02 0.05 -50.98
CA ASN A 14 19.11 1.44 -50.51
C ASN A 14 18.81 2.41 -51.65
N THR A 15 17.97 3.44 -51.45
CA THR A 15 17.92 4.56 -52.41
C THR A 15 17.75 5.92 -51.75
N LYS A 16 18.86 6.65 -51.80
CA LYS A 16 19.11 8.07 -51.55
C LYS A 16 18.29 8.95 -52.52
N ARG A 17 17.70 10.05 -52.05
CA ARG A 17 17.22 11.13 -52.95
C ARG A 17 17.50 12.51 -52.34
N GLU A 18 18.60 13.11 -52.79
CA GLU A 18 18.80 14.56 -52.80
C GLU A 18 18.24 15.15 -54.10
N MET A 19 17.73 16.39 -54.05
CA MET A 19 17.78 17.47 -55.07
C MET A 19 17.07 18.69 -54.43
N ARG A 20 17.76 19.72 -53.91
CA ARG A 20 18.44 20.86 -54.57
C ARG A 20 17.53 21.81 -55.36
N HIS A 21 17.89 23.10 -55.24
CA HIS A 21 17.61 24.29 -56.09
C HIS A 21 16.48 25.23 -55.62
N THR A 22 16.60 26.57 -55.53
CA THR A 22 17.60 27.56 -55.98
C THR A 22 17.39 28.92 -55.27
N MET A 23 18.46 29.72 -55.26
CA MET A 23 18.68 31.07 -54.70
C MET A 23 17.87 32.21 -55.35
N ALA A 24 17.73 33.33 -54.62
CA ALA A 24 17.94 34.73 -55.10
C ALA A 24 17.90 35.70 -53.89
N SER A 25 19.03 36.28 -53.44
CA SER A 25 19.58 37.59 -53.86
C SER A 25 18.78 38.81 -53.37
N ARG A 26 19.33 39.61 -52.43
CA ARG A 26 19.55 41.06 -52.63
C ARG A 26 20.49 41.70 -51.58
N ASN A 27 21.34 42.54 -52.12
CA ASN A 27 22.44 43.38 -51.60
C ASN A 27 21.97 44.56 -50.72
N GLU A 28 22.72 44.98 -49.67
CA GLU A 28 23.10 46.40 -49.52
C GLU A 28 24.16 46.75 -48.44
N LYS A 29 25.13 47.55 -48.89
CA LYS A 29 25.87 48.65 -48.23
C LYS A 29 26.77 48.41 -47.01
N LYS A 30 28.04 48.25 -47.37
CA LYS A 30 29.28 48.52 -46.63
C LYS A 30 29.46 50.02 -46.31
N ARG A 31 29.60 50.39 -45.04
CA ARG A 31 30.27 51.63 -44.60
C ARG A 31 31.47 51.26 -43.71
N ARG A 32 32.66 51.70 -44.13
CA ARG A 32 33.90 51.67 -43.34
C ARG A 32 33.84 52.80 -42.32
N ASN A 33 34.24 52.53 -41.08
CA ASN A 33 34.70 53.57 -40.17
C ASN A 33 35.98 53.13 -39.47
N VAL A 34 36.89 54.10 -39.40
CA VAL A 34 38.30 54.01 -39.06
C VAL A 34 38.48 53.79 -37.55
N VAL A 35 39.42 52.93 -37.19
CA VAL A 35 39.80 52.61 -35.82
C VAL A 35 40.71 53.70 -35.25
N ARG A 36 40.38 54.23 -34.06
CA ARG A 36 41.35 54.92 -33.19
C ARG A 36 41.48 54.12 -31.90
N PHE A 37 42.66 53.58 -31.64
CA PHE A 37 43.03 52.98 -30.35
C PHE A 37 43.47 54.10 -29.41
N GLY A 38 42.72 54.31 -28.34
CA GLY A 38 43.18 55.00 -27.14
C GLY A 38 43.32 53.99 -26.01
N CYS A 39 44.53 53.84 -25.47
CA CYS A 39 44.77 53.12 -24.22
C CYS A 39 44.05 53.83 -23.07
N VAL A 40 43.22 53.10 -22.32
CA VAL A 40 42.75 53.53 -21.00
C VAL A 40 43.09 52.42 -20.01
N HIS A 41 43.98 52.76 -19.09
CA HIS A 41 44.37 51.99 -17.92
C HIS A 41 43.23 52.12 -16.91
N ASP A 42 42.54 51.03 -16.54
CA ASP A 42 41.39 51.12 -15.63
C ASP A 42 41.48 50.16 -14.43
N ASN A 43 41.70 50.76 -13.26
CA ASN A 43 41.72 50.11 -11.95
C ASN A 43 40.30 49.87 -11.39
N ALA A 44 39.23 50.23 -12.12
CA ALA A 44 37.84 50.11 -11.70
C ALA A 44 37.33 48.65 -11.63
N THR A 45 37.90 47.73 -12.41
CA THR A 45 37.39 46.36 -12.56
C THR A 45 37.50 45.52 -11.28
N ARG A 46 38.39 45.87 -10.35
CA ARG A 46 38.58 45.16 -9.07
C ARG A 46 37.56 45.51 -7.99
N ARG A 47 36.88 46.67 -8.08
CA ARG A 47 35.87 47.09 -7.09
C ARG A 47 34.50 46.50 -7.38
N PHE A 48 34.12 46.35 -8.65
CA PHE A 48 32.83 45.77 -9.06
C PHE A 48 32.73 44.26 -8.79
N VAL A 49 33.81 43.50 -8.95
CA VAL A 49 33.82 42.04 -8.70
C VAL A 49 33.66 41.72 -7.20
N ARG A 50 34.24 42.55 -6.31
CA ARG A 50 34.11 42.38 -4.85
C ARG A 50 32.71 42.70 -4.31
N ALA A 51 32.02 43.66 -4.93
CA ALA A 51 30.64 43.99 -4.59
C ALA A 51 29.64 42.89 -5.03
N GLY A 52 29.86 42.28 -6.21
CA GLY A 52 28.98 41.21 -6.73
C GLY A 52 29.05 39.90 -5.93
N ILE A 53 30.22 39.57 -5.36
CA ILE A 53 30.42 38.38 -4.51
C ILE A 53 29.75 38.58 -3.13
N LEU A 54 29.78 39.79 -2.56
CA LEU A 54 29.12 40.08 -1.29
C LEU A 54 27.59 40.03 -1.41
N VAL A 55 27.02 40.51 -2.52
CA VAL A 55 25.57 40.45 -2.78
C VAL A 55 25.09 39.00 -2.97
N THR A 56 25.86 38.15 -3.65
CA THR A 56 25.50 36.73 -3.84
C THR A 56 25.63 35.90 -2.55
N VAL A 57 26.59 36.21 -1.68
CA VAL A 57 26.71 35.57 -0.36
C VAL A 57 25.57 35.99 0.58
N VAL A 58 25.14 37.26 0.55
CA VAL A 58 23.98 37.74 1.33
C VAL A 58 22.66 37.18 0.80
N LEU A 59 22.50 37.08 -0.53
CA LEU A 59 21.31 36.46 -1.14
C LEU A 59 21.25 34.94 -0.89
N GLY A 60 22.41 34.26 -0.81
CA GLY A 60 22.51 32.85 -0.43
C GLY A 60 22.18 32.59 1.05
N LEU A 61 22.55 33.52 1.95
CA LEU A 61 22.21 33.42 3.38
C LEU A 61 20.72 33.66 3.66
N LEU A 62 20.04 34.47 2.85
CA LEU A 62 18.60 34.73 2.98
C LEU A 62 17.71 33.54 2.57
N VAL A 63 18.22 32.60 1.76
CA VAL A 63 17.47 31.39 1.35
C VAL A 63 17.57 30.27 2.40
N THR A 64 18.49 30.37 3.37
CA THR A 64 18.67 29.39 4.45
C THR A 64 17.83 29.62 5.71
N TRP A 65 16.95 30.62 5.72
CA TRP A 65 15.91 30.71 6.75
C TRP A 65 14.83 29.67 6.48
N GLY A 66 15.09 28.46 7.01
CA GLY A 66 14.17 27.35 7.00
C GLY A 66 12.80 27.77 7.51
N SER A 67 11.80 27.55 6.68
CA SER A 67 10.43 27.49 7.17
C SER A 67 10.35 26.30 8.12
N PRO A 68 9.92 26.46 9.38
CA PRO A 68 9.59 25.31 10.18
C PRO A 68 8.37 24.66 9.52
N ALA A 69 8.59 23.53 8.84
CA ALA A 69 7.54 22.70 8.29
C ALA A 69 6.82 22.03 9.46
N TRP A 70 5.92 22.76 10.10
CA TRP A 70 5.01 22.22 11.09
C TRP A 70 3.94 21.45 10.33
N SER A 71 4.14 20.16 10.15
CA SER A 71 3.08 19.24 9.74
C SER A 71 2.10 19.11 10.90
N LYS A 72 1.25 20.12 11.08
CA LYS A 72 0.08 20.02 11.93
C LYS A 72 -0.90 19.13 11.15
N VAL A 73 -0.94 17.85 11.49
CA VAL A 73 -1.87 16.89 10.91
C VAL A 73 -3.26 17.26 11.42
N TYR A 74 -3.98 18.07 10.64
CA TYR A 74 -5.40 18.28 10.87
C TYR A 74 -6.12 17.03 10.37
N ILE A 75 -6.61 16.21 11.31
CA ILE A 75 -7.56 15.15 10.98
C ILE A 75 -8.88 15.88 10.71
N ASP A 76 -9.23 16.03 9.44
CA ASP A 76 -10.53 16.55 9.07
C ASP A 76 -11.58 15.46 9.32
N ILE A 77 -12.37 15.64 10.38
CA ILE A 77 -13.43 14.73 10.81
C ILE A 77 -14.69 14.91 9.94
N ASN A 78 -14.71 15.89 9.03
CA ASN A 78 -15.90 16.27 8.25
C ASN A 78 -15.89 15.74 6.79
N ALA A 79 -14.99 14.82 6.45
CA ALA A 79 -15.05 14.14 5.16
C ALA A 79 -16.41 13.41 5.01
N PRO A 80 -17.03 13.41 3.81
CA PRO A 80 -18.28 12.69 3.58
C PRO A 80 -18.12 11.25 4.07
N ALA A 81 -19.08 10.79 4.89
CA ALA A 81 -19.00 9.51 5.57
C ALA A 81 -18.62 8.40 4.57
N PHE A 82 -17.40 7.90 4.69
CA PHE A 82 -16.94 6.76 3.90
C PHE A 82 -17.91 5.60 4.14
N GLN A 83 -18.57 5.13 3.09
CA GLN A 83 -19.49 4.00 3.21
C GLN A 83 -18.67 2.74 3.47
N ARG A 84 -18.81 2.20 4.69
CA ARG A 84 -18.11 0.98 5.10
C ARG A 84 -18.65 -0.22 4.33
N PHE A 85 -17.76 -1.13 3.96
CA PHE A 85 -18.10 -2.39 3.34
C PHE A 85 -18.71 -3.35 4.39
N PRO A 86 -19.98 -3.76 4.25
CA PRO A 86 -20.57 -4.79 5.10
C PRO A 86 -19.87 -6.13 4.87
N ILE A 87 -19.24 -6.66 5.90
CA ILE A 87 -18.53 -7.94 5.84
C ILE A 87 -18.96 -8.86 6.98
N ALA A 88 -19.17 -10.13 6.68
CA ALA A 88 -19.35 -11.16 7.68
C ALA A 88 -18.10 -12.02 7.79
N VAL A 89 -17.76 -12.44 9.00
CA VAL A 89 -16.70 -13.41 9.27
C VAL A 89 -17.34 -14.59 9.98
N GLN A 90 -17.50 -15.71 9.27
CA GLN A 90 -18.05 -16.93 9.84
C GLN A 90 -17.00 -17.64 10.68
N ASP A 91 -17.45 -18.33 11.72
CA ASP A 91 -16.64 -19.20 12.55
C ASP A 91 -15.88 -20.21 11.69
N PHE A 92 -14.59 -20.38 12.01
CA PHE A 92 -13.72 -21.23 11.23
C PHE A 92 -14.02 -22.69 11.56
N LYS A 93 -14.10 -23.51 10.52
CA LYS A 93 -14.44 -24.93 10.63
C LYS A 93 -13.19 -25.78 10.84
N ALA A 94 -13.25 -26.74 11.75
CA ALA A 94 -12.24 -27.79 11.83
C ALA A 94 -12.31 -28.68 10.57
N LEU A 95 -11.18 -28.85 9.88
CA LEU A 95 -11.07 -29.64 8.64
C LEU A 95 -10.65 -31.08 8.89
N ASP A 96 -10.24 -31.41 10.11
CA ASP A 96 -9.93 -32.76 10.53
C ASP A 96 -11.21 -33.56 10.86
N GLU A 97 -11.18 -34.87 10.63
CA GLU A 97 -12.34 -35.74 10.88
C GLU A 97 -12.62 -35.97 12.38
N ASN A 98 -11.65 -35.65 13.26
CA ASN A 98 -11.71 -35.91 14.70
C ASN A 98 -11.63 -34.66 15.57
N GLY A 99 -11.42 -33.46 14.98
CA GLY A 99 -11.30 -32.24 15.76
C GLY A 99 -12.67 -31.76 16.22
N ASP A 100 -12.71 -31.14 17.40
CA ASP A 100 -13.91 -30.43 17.82
C ASP A 100 -14.11 -29.23 16.87
N PRO A 101 -15.25 -29.12 16.16
CA PRO A 101 -15.55 -27.98 15.29
C PRO A 101 -15.42 -26.62 15.98
N LYS A 102 -15.44 -26.59 17.31
CA LYS A 102 -15.34 -25.38 18.13
C LYS A 102 -13.93 -25.06 18.63
N GLU A 103 -12.98 -26.00 18.58
CA GLU A 103 -11.65 -25.74 19.14
C GLU A 103 -10.87 -24.73 18.29
N GLY A 104 -10.84 -23.47 18.76
CA GLY A 104 -10.05 -22.39 18.18
C GLY A 104 -10.70 -21.66 16.99
N GLY A 105 -11.77 -22.18 16.40
CA GLY A 105 -12.43 -21.59 15.24
C GLY A 105 -13.04 -20.20 15.51
N GLU A 106 -13.65 -20.04 16.69
CA GLU A 106 -14.23 -18.76 17.13
C GLU A 106 -13.17 -17.66 17.25
N TRP A 107 -11.98 -18.02 17.76
CA TRP A 107 -10.87 -17.07 17.93
C TRP A 107 -10.40 -16.49 16.60
N PHE A 108 -10.35 -17.29 15.53
CA PHE A 108 -9.98 -16.79 14.20
C PHE A 108 -10.99 -15.80 13.65
N ALA A 109 -12.29 -16.10 13.82
CA ALA A 109 -13.35 -15.21 13.36
C ALA A 109 -13.38 -13.90 14.16
N ASP A 110 -13.17 -13.95 15.48
CA ASP A 110 -13.11 -12.76 16.33
C ASP A 110 -11.90 -11.88 15.99
N GLU A 111 -10.72 -12.47 15.88
CA GLU A 111 -9.50 -11.71 15.60
C GLU A 111 -9.55 -11.13 14.18
N MET A 112 -10.08 -11.85 13.20
CA MET A 112 -10.26 -11.35 11.84
C MET A 112 -11.28 -10.21 11.79
N GLY A 113 -12.43 -10.36 12.46
CA GLY A 113 -13.42 -9.29 12.58
C GLY A 113 -12.83 -8.04 13.23
N ARG A 114 -12.10 -8.21 14.34
CA ARG A 114 -11.43 -7.12 15.05
C ARG A 114 -10.39 -6.41 14.18
N MET A 115 -9.56 -7.15 13.45
CA MET A 115 -8.56 -6.59 12.52
C MET A 115 -9.23 -5.71 11.46
N LEU A 116 -10.30 -6.20 10.84
CA LEU A 116 -11.02 -5.47 9.80
C LEU A 116 -11.74 -4.24 10.36
N ASP A 117 -12.39 -4.35 11.52
CA ASP A 117 -13.13 -3.25 12.14
C ASP A 117 -12.22 -2.06 12.49
N ILE A 118 -11.03 -2.32 13.04
CA ILE A 118 -10.05 -1.28 13.41
C ILE A 118 -9.64 -0.42 12.20
N THR A 119 -9.67 -0.97 10.98
CA THR A 119 -9.32 -0.20 9.77
C THR A 119 -10.31 0.92 9.46
N GLY A 120 -11.54 0.83 9.96
CA GLY A 120 -12.62 1.77 9.65
C GLY A 120 -13.24 1.62 8.25
N PHE A 121 -12.70 0.76 7.38
CA PHE A 121 -13.24 0.49 6.03
C PHE A 121 -14.41 -0.49 6.05
N PHE A 122 -14.50 -1.32 7.08
CA PHE A 122 -15.45 -2.43 7.15
C PHE A 122 -16.49 -2.20 8.24
N ARG A 123 -17.70 -2.69 7.99
CA ARG A 123 -18.73 -2.86 9.01
C ARG A 123 -18.91 -4.36 9.20
N VAL A 124 -18.32 -4.90 10.27
CA VAL A 124 -18.42 -6.32 10.60
C VAL A 124 -19.83 -6.62 11.10
N ILE A 125 -20.51 -7.57 10.44
CA ILE A 125 -21.85 -8.00 10.83
C ILE A 125 -21.76 -8.98 11.99
N GLU A 126 -22.59 -8.78 13.01
CA GLU A 126 -22.63 -9.63 14.20
C GLU A 126 -23.10 -11.06 13.88
N ARG A 127 -22.50 -12.04 14.56
CA ARG A 127 -22.79 -13.48 14.35
C ARG A 127 -24.24 -13.86 14.64
N SER A 128 -24.92 -13.11 15.51
CA SER A 128 -26.33 -13.29 15.83
C SER A 128 -27.27 -13.11 14.63
N ALA A 129 -26.81 -12.41 13.58
CA ALA A 129 -27.57 -12.21 12.34
C ALA A 129 -27.38 -13.35 11.33
N PHE A 130 -26.43 -14.26 11.54
CA PHE A 130 -26.09 -15.27 10.55
C PHE A 130 -27.19 -16.32 10.45
N LEU A 131 -27.68 -16.54 9.24
CA LEU A 131 -28.73 -17.54 8.95
C LEU A 131 -28.16 -18.92 8.64
N GLU A 132 -26.87 -18.99 8.31
CA GLU A 132 -26.16 -20.20 7.95
C GLU A 132 -25.37 -20.75 9.15
N ASP A 133 -25.52 -22.06 9.42
CA ASP A 133 -24.81 -22.73 10.52
C ASP A 133 -23.36 -23.05 10.11
N ALA A 134 -22.40 -22.54 10.89
CA ALA A 134 -20.97 -22.73 10.66
C ALA A 134 -20.52 -24.20 10.64
N THR A 135 -21.18 -25.08 11.39
CA THR A 135 -20.81 -26.50 11.48
C THR A 135 -21.15 -27.26 10.19
N THR A 136 -22.30 -26.93 9.59
CA THR A 136 -22.80 -27.58 8.39
C THR A 136 -22.29 -26.95 7.11
N ALA A 137 -22.08 -25.63 7.12
CA ALA A 137 -21.72 -24.90 5.93
C ALA A 137 -20.28 -25.19 5.50
N GLY A 138 -20.10 -25.37 4.20
CA GLY A 138 -18.78 -25.55 3.63
C GLY A 138 -18.03 -24.22 3.52
N ILE A 139 -16.74 -24.35 3.24
CA ILE A 139 -15.82 -23.23 3.08
C ILE A 139 -15.58 -22.89 1.61
N THR A 140 -16.18 -23.62 0.65
CA THR A 140 -16.04 -23.39 -0.79
C THR A 140 -17.31 -22.82 -1.42
N ALA A 141 -17.20 -22.09 -2.53
CA ALA A 141 -18.34 -21.41 -3.17
C ALA A 141 -19.57 -22.31 -3.43
N PRO A 142 -19.44 -23.56 -3.92
CA PRO A 142 -20.60 -24.43 -4.16
C PRO A 142 -21.36 -24.84 -2.89
N GLU A 143 -20.72 -24.75 -1.73
CA GLU A 143 -21.27 -25.17 -0.44
C GLU A 143 -21.86 -24.00 0.35
N ILE A 144 -21.76 -22.77 -0.17
CA ILE A 144 -22.19 -21.53 0.50
C ILE A 144 -23.54 -21.10 -0.07
N ARG A 145 -24.51 -20.85 0.83
CA ARG A 145 -25.80 -20.26 0.43
C ARG A 145 -25.72 -18.73 0.43
N PHE A 146 -25.16 -18.15 -0.63
CA PHE A 146 -24.98 -16.68 -0.73
C PHE A 146 -26.26 -15.86 -0.53
N GLY A 147 -27.43 -16.41 -0.87
CA GLY A 147 -28.72 -15.75 -0.63
C GLY A 147 -29.01 -15.45 0.85
N ASP A 148 -28.59 -16.34 1.75
CA ASP A 148 -28.74 -16.16 3.20
C ASP A 148 -27.97 -14.92 3.66
N TRP A 149 -26.76 -14.74 3.14
CA TRP A 149 -25.87 -13.61 3.41
C TRP A 149 -26.36 -12.29 2.80
N LEU A 150 -26.86 -12.32 1.57
CA LEU A 150 -27.45 -11.13 0.93
C LEU A 150 -28.66 -10.61 1.71
N SER A 151 -29.48 -11.51 2.26
CA SER A 151 -30.70 -11.14 2.99
C SER A 151 -30.43 -10.32 4.26
N ILE A 152 -29.25 -10.47 4.84
CA ILE A 152 -28.78 -9.72 6.02
C ILE A 152 -27.87 -8.54 5.66
N GLY A 153 -27.76 -8.22 4.37
CA GLY A 153 -27.00 -7.06 3.87
C GLY A 153 -25.49 -7.22 3.96
N VAL A 154 -24.98 -8.43 3.75
CA VAL A 154 -23.55 -8.74 3.66
C VAL A 154 -23.11 -8.68 2.19
N ASP A 155 -22.11 -7.84 1.91
CA ASP A 155 -21.53 -7.72 0.57
C ASP A 155 -20.34 -8.68 0.41
N PHE A 156 -19.56 -8.87 1.48
CA PHE A 156 -18.37 -9.72 1.51
C PHE A 156 -18.44 -10.74 2.64
N LEU A 157 -17.96 -11.95 2.38
CA LEU A 157 -17.95 -13.03 3.36
C LEU A 157 -16.55 -13.61 3.50
N VAL A 158 -16.06 -13.66 4.73
CA VAL A 158 -14.88 -14.42 5.10
C VAL A 158 -15.32 -15.76 5.66
N LYS A 159 -14.81 -16.83 5.07
CA LYS A 159 -14.88 -18.18 5.62
C LYS A 159 -13.47 -18.72 5.79
N GLY A 160 -13.33 -19.72 6.66
CA GLY A 160 -12.08 -20.43 6.76
C GLY A 160 -12.20 -21.77 7.44
N GLY A 161 -11.13 -22.54 7.29
CA GLY A 161 -10.99 -23.82 7.95
C GLY A 161 -9.62 -23.95 8.59
N LEU A 162 -9.53 -24.74 9.65
CA LEU A 162 -8.29 -24.98 10.39
C LEU A 162 -8.07 -26.48 10.58
N GLU A 163 -6.81 -26.86 10.63
CA GLU A 163 -6.34 -28.22 10.80
C GLU A 163 -5.10 -28.19 11.70
N ILE A 164 -5.07 -29.02 12.73
CA ILE A 164 -3.90 -29.16 13.61
C ILE A 164 -3.40 -30.59 13.50
N GLU A 165 -2.22 -30.76 12.92
CA GLU A 165 -1.59 -32.07 12.71
C GLU A 165 -0.14 -32.01 13.16
N ASP A 166 0.30 -32.97 13.99
CA ASP A 166 1.68 -33.07 14.49
C ASP A 166 2.22 -31.76 15.10
N GLY A 167 1.37 -31.02 15.82
CA GLY A 167 1.73 -29.73 16.44
C GLY A 167 1.94 -28.60 15.44
N ARG A 168 1.57 -28.78 14.17
CA ARG A 168 1.54 -27.74 13.14
C ARG A 168 0.11 -27.32 12.90
N LEU A 169 -0.08 -26.00 12.82
CA LEU A 169 -1.35 -25.36 12.50
C LEU A 169 -1.38 -25.05 11.00
N SER A 170 -2.42 -25.50 10.32
CA SER A 170 -2.77 -25.14 8.96
C SER A 170 -4.10 -24.39 8.98
N VAL A 171 -4.13 -23.18 8.43
CA VAL A 171 -5.35 -22.38 8.34
C VAL A 171 -5.59 -21.95 6.91
N GLU A 172 -6.78 -22.23 6.41
CA GLU A 172 -7.27 -21.73 5.13
C GLU A 172 -8.26 -20.59 5.36
N PHE A 173 -8.02 -19.48 4.67
CA PHE A 173 -8.89 -18.32 4.65
C PHE A 173 -9.41 -18.10 3.23
N ARG A 174 -10.68 -17.71 3.10
CA ARG A 174 -11.31 -17.38 1.82
C ARG A 174 -12.21 -16.16 1.97
N LEU A 175 -12.04 -15.21 1.06
CA LEU A 175 -12.88 -14.03 0.92
C LEU A 175 -13.75 -14.20 -0.32
N PHE A 176 -15.06 -14.06 -0.14
CA PHE A 176 -16.04 -14.13 -1.20
C PHE A 176 -16.73 -12.78 -1.43
N ASP A 177 -17.03 -12.50 -2.69
CA ASP A 177 -18.04 -11.54 -3.11
C ASP A 177 -19.39 -12.25 -3.02
N VAL A 178 -20.25 -11.82 -2.10
CA VAL A 178 -21.54 -12.46 -1.85
C VAL A 178 -22.52 -12.12 -2.97
N VAL A 179 -22.45 -10.91 -3.53
CA VAL A 179 -23.32 -10.45 -4.62
C VAL A 179 -23.08 -11.26 -5.88
N ARG A 180 -21.81 -11.58 -6.17
CA ARG A 180 -21.41 -12.35 -7.36
C ARG A 180 -21.33 -13.85 -7.09
N GLY A 181 -21.38 -14.27 -5.81
CA GLY A 181 -21.18 -15.66 -5.40
C GLY A 181 -19.81 -16.21 -5.79
N ALA A 182 -18.78 -15.37 -5.75
CA ALA A 182 -17.46 -15.67 -6.31
C ALA A 182 -16.34 -15.51 -5.29
N LEU A 183 -15.33 -16.37 -5.37
CA LEU A 183 -14.10 -16.24 -4.58
C LEU A 183 -13.28 -15.03 -5.09
N ILE A 184 -12.94 -14.12 -4.20
CA ILE A 184 -12.03 -12.99 -4.48
C ILE A 184 -10.59 -13.42 -4.23
N THR A 185 -10.31 -13.93 -3.03
CA THR A 185 -8.98 -14.40 -2.65
C THR A 185 -9.08 -15.56 -1.66
N GLY A 186 -8.15 -16.50 -1.75
CA GLY A 186 -8.02 -17.62 -0.83
C GLY A 186 -6.56 -17.89 -0.54
N LYS A 187 -6.22 -18.14 0.73
CA LYS A 187 -4.84 -18.38 1.18
C LYS A 187 -4.82 -19.49 2.21
N ARG A 188 -3.82 -20.38 2.11
CA ARG A 188 -3.50 -21.37 3.15
C ARG A 188 -2.19 -20.97 3.80
N TYR A 189 -2.19 -20.87 5.12
CA TYR A 189 -1.01 -20.61 5.93
C TYR A 189 -0.67 -21.86 6.74
N LEU A 190 0.62 -22.17 6.83
CA LEU A 190 1.15 -23.24 7.65
C LEU A 190 2.15 -22.63 8.64
N GLY A 191 2.09 -23.06 9.89
CA GLY A 191 2.98 -22.57 10.94
C GLY A 191 2.72 -23.29 12.24
N ARG A 192 3.18 -22.70 13.35
CA ARG A 192 2.88 -23.22 14.68
C ARG A 192 1.63 -22.54 15.24
N PRO A 193 0.96 -23.13 16.26
CA PRO A 193 -0.17 -22.49 16.92
C PRO A 193 0.12 -21.09 17.45
N GLU A 194 1.38 -20.78 17.80
CA GLU A 194 1.79 -19.44 18.25
C GLU A 194 1.75 -18.39 17.13
N ASP A 195 1.86 -18.81 15.87
CA ASP A 195 1.87 -17.92 14.71
C ASP A 195 0.45 -17.51 14.26
N LYS A 196 -0.60 -18.04 14.90
CA LYS A 196 -2.00 -17.85 14.49
C LYS A 196 -2.41 -16.39 14.28
N LYS A 197 -1.92 -15.47 15.13
CA LYS A 197 -2.18 -14.02 15.02
C LYS A 197 -1.55 -13.45 13.74
N THR A 198 -0.32 -13.84 13.46
CA THR A 198 0.39 -13.43 12.24
C THR A 198 -0.33 -13.93 10.99
N MET A 199 -0.94 -15.12 11.03
CA MET A 199 -1.72 -15.66 9.91
C MET A 199 -2.97 -14.82 9.65
N VAL A 200 -3.75 -14.49 10.69
CA VAL A 200 -4.94 -13.62 10.58
C VAL A 200 -4.57 -12.25 10.03
N MET A 201 -3.53 -11.63 10.59
CA MET A 201 -3.06 -10.31 10.16
C MET A 201 -2.66 -10.30 8.68
N LYS A 202 -1.91 -11.31 8.22
CA LYS A 202 -1.54 -11.45 6.81
C LYS A 202 -2.77 -11.58 5.91
N PHE A 203 -3.80 -12.30 6.35
CA PHE A 203 -5.03 -12.39 5.56
C PHE A 203 -5.83 -11.08 5.57
N ALA A 204 -5.87 -10.36 6.71
CA ALA A 204 -6.48 -9.03 6.77
C ALA A 204 -5.79 -8.04 5.82
N GLU A 205 -4.46 -8.11 5.66
CA GLU A 205 -3.73 -7.37 4.63
C GLU A 205 -4.18 -7.72 3.21
N GLU A 206 -4.42 -9.00 2.92
CA GLU A 206 -4.92 -9.46 1.62
C GLU A 206 -6.35 -8.99 1.36
N VAL A 207 -7.22 -8.99 2.37
CA VAL A 207 -8.60 -8.46 2.27
C VAL A 207 -8.59 -6.96 2.01
N MET A 208 -7.77 -6.21 2.75
CA MET A 208 -7.57 -4.78 2.51
C MET A 208 -7.12 -4.52 1.07
N LEU A 209 -6.04 -5.19 0.64
CA LEU A 209 -5.50 -5.02 -0.70
C LEU A 209 -6.52 -5.37 -1.79
N ALA A 210 -7.29 -6.45 -1.61
CA ALA A 210 -8.27 -6.90 -2.59
C ALA A 210 -9.46 -5.95 -2.73
N LEU A 211 -9.90 -5.32 -1.64
CA LEU A 211 -11.12 -4.51 -1.61
C LEU A 211 -10.87 -3.00 -1.74
N THR A 212 -9.74 -2.50 -1.24
CA THR A 212 -9.40 -1.06 -1.29
C THR A 212 -8.29 -0.75 -2.30
N GLY A 213 -7.50 -1.74 -2.71
CA GLY A 213 -6.30 -1.54 -3.52
C GLY A 213 -5.08 -1.05 -2.72
N GLU A 214 -5.22 -0.85 -1.41
CA GLU A 214 -4.17 -0.36 -0.52
C GLU A 214 -3.74 -1.45 0.48
N ARG A 215 -2.44 -1.49 0.79
CA ARG A 215 -1.94 -2.38 1.84
C ARG A 215 -2.30 -1.80 3.22
N GLY A 216 -2.76 -2.66 4.12
CA GLY A 216 -3.00 -2.27 5.50
C GLY A 216 -1.72 -1.96 6.28
N VAL A 217 -1.85 -1.22 7.38
CA VAL A 217 -0.75 -0.80 8.27
C VAL A 217 -0.67 -1.65 9.54
N PHE A 218 -1.14 -2.90 9.48
CA PHE A 218 -1.30 -3.77 10.65
C PHE A 218 0.00 -4.08 11.39
N ASN A 219 1.14 -4.06 10.68
CA ASN A 219 2.47 -4.27 11.24
C ASN A 219 3.12 -3.01 11.87
N THR A 220 2.37 -1.91 12.01
CA THR A 220 2.89 -0.68 12.63
C THR A 220 2.79 -0.74 14.15
N ARG A 221 3.66 0.02 14.82
CA ARG A 221 3.66 0.19 16.28
C ARG A 221 3.52 1.65 16.65
N ILE A 222 2.85 1.91 17.76
CA ILE A 222 2.64 3.23 18.31
C ILE A 222 3.47 3.34 19.59
N ALA A 223 4.34 4.35 19.66
CA ALA A 223 5.09 4.68 20.87
C ALA A 223 4.54 5.98 21.47
N PHE A 224 4.30 6.00 22.78
CA PHE A 224 3.80 7.17 23.50
C PHE A 224 4.34 7.21 24.93
N VAL A 225 4.25 8.37 25.57
CA VAL A 225 4.65 8.53 26.98
C VAL A 225 3.41 8.38 27.86
N GLY A 226 3.40 7.36 28.70
CA GLY A 226 2.43 7.21 29.78
C GLY A 226 2.95 7.92 31.04
N LYS A 227 2.12 8.76 31.67
CA LYS A 227 2.46 9.38 32.95
C LYS A 227 1.61 8.76 34.06
N LYS A 228 2.26 8.24 35.09
CA LYS A 228 1.61 7.77 36.32
C LYS A 228 2.25 8.50 37.50
N ASP A 229 1.44 9.27 38.23
CA ASP A 229 1.92 10.17 39.29
C ASP A 229 3.03 11.13 38.81
N ASN A 230 4.24 10.99 39.33
CA ASN A 230 5.42 11.78 38.92
C ASN A 230 6.36 11.03 37.97
N GLU A 231 6.05 9.77 37.64
CA GLU A 231 6.86 8.95 36.75
C GLU A 231 6.31 9.03 35.33
N SER A 232 7.22 9.14 34.36
CA SER A 232 6.90 9.14 32.94
C SER A 232 7.64 7.98 32.28
N GLU A 233 6.89 7.14 31.58
CA GLU A 233 7.40 5.93 30.96
C GLU A 233 7.13 5.95 29.47
N LEU A 234 8.11 5.53 28.67
CA LEU A 234 7.91 5.28 27.25
C LEU A 234 7.29 3.90 27.07
N ILE A 235 6.14 3.86 26.40
CA ILE A 235 5.34 2.67 26.16
C ILE A 235 5.19 2.48 24.66
N MET A 236 5.29 1.22 24.22
CA MET A 236 5.04 0.80 22.85
C MET A 236 3.88 -0.19 22.81
N ILE A 237 3.00 -0.02 21.84
CA ILE A 237 1.90 -0.94 21.52
C ILE A 237 1.91 -1.23 20.02
N ASP A 238 1.33 -2.37 19.63
CA ASP A 238 1.04 -2.66 18.23
C ASP A 238 -0.17 -1.84 17.76
N TYR A 239 -0.33 -1.67 16.43
CA TYR A 239 -1.43 -0.92 15.80
C TYR A 239 -2.81 -1.31 16.31
N ASP A 240 -2.97 -2.58 16.66
CA ASP A 240 -4.21 -3.18 17.12
C ASP A 240 -4.48 -2.98 18.62
N GLY A 241 -3.66 -2.18 19.30
CA GLY A 241 -3.75 -1.87 20.73
C GLY A 241 -3.12 -2.93 21.65
N SER A 242 -2.59 -4.03 21.10
CA SER A 242 -1.98 -5.10 21.87
C SER A 242 -0.47 -4.88 22.05
N GLY A 243 0.23 -5.87 22.63
CA GLY A 243 1.70 -5.85 22.68
C GLY A 243 2.29 -4.79 23.63
N TRP A 244 1.57 -4.44 24.70
CA TRP A 244 1.99 -3.42 25.67
C TRP A 244 3.37 -3.70 26.24
N THR A 245 4.34 -2.87 25.85
CA THR A 245 5.74 -3.03 26.21
C THR A 245 6.28 -1.72 26.77
N ARG A 246 6.77 -1.76 28.01
CA ARG A 246 7.48 -0.65 28.63
C ARG A 246 8.93 -0.63 28.14
N LEU A 247 9.38 0.50 27.58
CA LEU A 247 10.74 0.65 27.03
C LEU A 247 11.72 1.32 27.99
N THR A 248 11.22 2.00 29.02
CA THR A 248 12.04 2.69 30.03
C THR A 248 11.63 2.25 31.42
N ASP A 249 12.61 2.04 32.30
CA ASP A 249 12.40 1.79 33.72
C ASP A 249 12.95 2.99 34.52
N TYR A 250 12.11 3.98 34.80
CA TYR A 250 12.46 5.07 35.70
C TYR A 250 11.84 4.76 37.05
N GLY A 251 12.63 4.11 37.91
CA GLY A 251 12.39 3.94 39.35
C GLY A 251 13.43 4.67 40.18
#